data_AF-A0A948JPA7-F1
#
_entry.id   AF-A0A948JPA7-F1
#
_cell.length_a   1.000
_cell.length_b   1.000
_cell.length_c   1.000
_cell.angle_alpha   90.00
_cell.angle_beta   90.00
_cell.angle_gamma   90.00
#
_symmetry.space_group_name_H-M   'P 1'
#
loop_
_entity.id
_entity.type
_entity.pdbx_description
1 polymer ?
#
loop_
_entity_poly.entity_id
_entity_poly.type
_entity_poly.pdbx_seq_one_letter_code
_entity_poly.pdbx_strand_id
1 'polypeptide(L)'
;MSTPAFLITAVLAAILSISFPARPAAPYQFHIEGVSGALRDNIKIYLHKYTDTDHPPGLRLQTTIEQDVNTALQALGYYQSDIRVSHNPANPAILQVSVTAGEPVRISQSDIQLTGDATTDADFATLLATQAPKPGQILHHGAYDGFKSALKSLALRKGYFDADFDVARLEVAPELKQAFVRLHFNSGTRYKFGAISFSGHQIAETGLRSLIPFSSGDYYLASQLGEFNQALAATGWFSSILVQGDTSQMQDFNLPIDVALEPQRRNIIETGIGYSTDVKARLKLNWNKPWLNKAGHSLSTKLAVSEIEQSIEAAYKLPQASVANDFYQLQLGFRNRDNQDTQSRESNLALERHWLLKSGWYRTASVRWLYEDFVQADQDDSISLIMPGLSYNRTEQTSGAMPASANRLLLGVEVSDEVWGSDASFVRLRSRFGWIGSAGDNHRFVTRVDAGAILMEGLSKLPPSLRFFAGGDNSIRGYGYETVSPRNSEDELTGGRYMLTGALEYQYRVKGNWWLAAFSDYGSAWDDTPDWVQGVGLGVRWASPVGPVRLDFAWGLDGPGKGFQLHLALGPEL
;
A
#
# COMPACT_ATOMS: atom_id res chain seq x y z
N MET A 1 -36.42 -22.74 -76.78
CA MET A 1 -36.66 -21.62 -75.84
C MET A 1 -35.82 -21.87 -74.60
N SER A 2 -35.25 -20.78 -74.04
CA SER A 2 -34.66 -20.61 -72.70
C SER A 2 -33.40 -21.41 -72.28
N THR A 3 -32.29 -20.66 -72.28
CA THR A 3 -31.12 -20.60 -71.37
C THR A 3 -31.45 -20.74 -69.86
N PRO A 4 -30.47 -20.65 -68.91
CA PRO A 4 -29.13 -21.26 -68.76
C PRO A 4 -28.86 -21.72 -67.29
N ALA A 5 -27.58 -21.88 -66.90
CA ALA A 5 -27.02 -21.85 -65.54
C ALA A 5 -26.70 -23.19 -64.84
N PHE A 6 -25.70 -23.93 -65.33
CA PHE A 6 -24.90 -24.88 -64.52
C PHE A 6 -23.46 -24.97 -65.05
N LEU A 7 -22.80 -23.83 -65.19
CA LEU A 7 -21.34 -23.74 -65.22
C LEU A 7 -21.00 -22.60 -64.25
N ILE A 8 -20.27 -22.90 -63.17
CA ILE A 8 -19.48 -22.02 -62.28
C ILE A 8 -19.39 -22.56 -60.83
N THR A 9 -20.17 -23.57 -60.44
CA THR A 9 -20.16 -24.03 -59.02
C THR A 9 -19.19 -25.17 -58.68
N ALA A 10 -18.51 -25.78 -59.66
CA ALA A 10 -17.64 -26.95 -59.41
C ALA A 10 -16.11 -26.69 -59.56
N VAL A 11 -15.69 -25.47 -59.92
CA VAL A 11 -14.25 -25.12 -60.06
C VAL A 11 -13.79 -24.10 -59.00
N LEU A 12 -14.70 -23.43 -58.28
CA LEU A 12 -14.34 -22.53 -57.18
C LEU A 12 -14.12 -23.22 -55.82
N ALA A 13 -14.49 -24.50 -55.67
CA ALA A 13 -14.32 -25.25 -54.42
C ALA A 13 -12.98 -26.04 -54.34
N ALA A 14 -12.20 -26.09 -55.42
CA ALA A 14 -10.90 -26.79 -55.47
C ALA A 14 -9.68 -25.84 -55.46
N ILE A 15 -9.88 -24.52 -55.44
CA ILE A 15 -8.80 -23.52 -55.35
C ILE A 15 -8.69 -22.93 -53.92
N LEU A 16 -9.59 -23.31 -53.00
CA LEU A 16 -9.64 -22.77 -51.64
C LEU A 16 -9.04 -23.69 -50.55
N SER A 17 -8.14 -24.62 -50.90
CA SER A 17 -7.59 -25.59 -49.94
C SER A 17 -6.13 -25.98 -50.16
N ILE A 18 -5.29 -25.01 -50.54
CA ILE A 18 -3.84 -25.14 -50.33
C ILE A 18 -3.34 -23.87 -49.63
N SER A 19 -3.93 -23.58 -48.47
CA SER A 19 -3.25 -22.78 -47.46
C SER A 19 -2.33 -23.74 -46.73
N PHE A 20 -1.09 -23.89 -47.20
CA PHE A 20 -0.05 -24.41 -46.31
C PHE A 20 -0.06 -23.49 -45.09
N PRO A 21 -0.26 -23.98 -43.85
CA PRO A 21 0.11 -23.18 -42.71
C PRO A 21 1.60 -22.90 -42.90
N ALA A 22 1.96 -21.64 -43.16
CA ALA A 22 3.33 -21.21 -43.01
C ALA A 22 3.68 -21.59 -41.57
N ARG A 23 4.53 -22.62 -41.41
CA ARG A 23 5.12 -22.91 -40.11
C ARG A 23 5.71 -21.58 -39.64
N PRO A 24 5.32 -21.04 -38.47
CA PRO A 24 6.01 -19.89 -37.93
C PRO A 24 7.50 -20.21 -37.94
N ALA A 25 8.32 -19.35 -38.53
CA ALA A 25 9.75 -19.59 -38.53
C ALA A 25 10.18 -19.64 -37.05
N ALA A 26 11.07 -20.59 -36.74
CA ALA A 26 11.59 -20.68 -35.39
C ALA A 26 12.27 -19.34 -35.03
N PRO A 27 12.06 -18.82 -33.81
CA PRO A 27 12.64 -17.56 -33.39
C PRO A 27 14.17 -17.60 -33.51
N TYR A 28 14.78 -16.53 -34.03
CA TYR A 28 16.23 -16.48 -34.18
C TYR A 28 16.90 -16.49 -32.81
N GLN A 29 17.88 -17.37 -32.64
CA GLN A 29 18.74 -17.40 -31.45
C GLN A 29 20.08 -16.76 -31.77
N PHE A 30 20.51 -15.83 -30.93
CA PHE A 30 21.76 -15.09 -31.12
C PHE A 30 22.87 -15.62 -30.22
N HIS A 31 23.98 -16.02 -30.82
CA HIS A 31 25.22 -16.31 -30.12
C HIS A 31 26.19 -15.15 -30.31
N ILE A 32 26.43 -14.37 -29.24
CA ILE A 32 27.30 -13.19 -29.28
C ILE A 32 28.68 -13.58 -28.72
N GLU A 33 29.71 -13.33 -29.51
CA GLU A 33 31.11 -13.62 -29.16
C GLU A 33 31.99 -12.38 -29.30
N GLY A 34 33.11 -12.34 -28.58
CA GLY A 34 34.12 -11.27 -28.66
C GLY A 34 33.89 -10.06 -27.74
N VAL A 35 32.72 -9.97 -27.09
CA VAL A 35 32.39 -8.93 -26.11
C VAL A 35 31.70 -9.51 -24.87
N SER A 36 31.89 -8.87 -23.70
CA SER A 36 31.34 -9.30 -22.41
C SER A 36 30.74 -8.14 -21.62
N GLY A 37 30.05 -8.45 -20.51
CA GLY A 37 29.44 -7.47 -19.62
C GLY A 37 28.43 -6.55 -20.33
N ALA A 38 28.49 -5.25 -20.02
CA ALA A 38 27.56 -4.23 -20.50
C ALA A 38 27.42 -4.17 -22.03
N LEU A 39 28.50 -4.41 -22.78
CA LEU A 39 28.45 -4.42 -24.25
C LEU A 39 27.58 -5.57 -24.77
N ARG A 40 27.80 -6.79 -24.25
CA ARG A 40 27.03 -7.97 -24.64
C ARG A 40 25.56 -7.81 -24.25
N ASP A 41 25.29 -7.27 -23.07
CA ASP A 41 23.92 -7.12 -22.60
C ASP A 41 23.17 -6.03 -23.37
N ASN A 42 23.82 -4.92 -23.73
CA ASN A 42 23.20 -3.91 -24.58
C ASN A 42 22.92 -4.46 -26.00
N ILE A 43 23.83 -5.25 -26.57
CA ILE A 43 23.59 -5.91 -27.85
C ILE A 43 22.35 -6.82 -27.78
N LYS A 44 22.22 -7.65 -26.72
CA LYS A 44 21.03 -8.52 -26.57
C LYS A 44 19.73 -7.74 -26.58
N ILE A 45 19.68 -6.56 -25.94
CA ILE A 45 18.49 -5.70 -25.92
C ILE A 45 18.10 -5.30 -27.34
N TYR A 46 19.05 -4.83 -28.14
CA TYR A 46 18.82 -4.43 -29.53
C TYR A 46 18.41 -5.62 -30.42
N LEU A 47 18.92 -6.82 -30.13
CA LEU A 47 18.61 -8.02 -30.89
C LEU A 47 17.28 -8.69 -30.51
N HIS A 48 16.70 -8.34 -29.36
CA HIS A 48 15.46 -8.96 -28.88
C HIS A 48 14.27 -8.75 -29.85
N LYS A 49 14.23 -7.62 -30.57
CA LYS A 49 13.18 -7.36 -31.58
C LYS A 49 13.13 -8.40 -32.70
N TYR A 50 14.21 -9.16 -32.91
CA TYR A 50 14.31 -10.22 -33.91
C TYR A 50 13.90 -11.60 -33.40
N THR A 51 13.63 -11.76 -32.10
CA THR A 51 13.25 -13.06 -31.52
C THR A 51 11.76 -13.34 -31.67
N ASP A 52 10.92 -12.34 -31.90
CA ASP A 52 9.45 -12.49 -31.80
C ASP A 52 8.72 -12.36 -33.15
N THR A 53 9.42 -12.05 -34.23
CA THR A 53 8.83 -11.79 -35.56
C THR A 53 9.52 -12.60 -36.67
N ASP A 54 8.71 -13.13 -37.60
CA ASP A 54 9.15 -13.88 -38.78
C ASP A 54 9.92 -12.97 -39.75
N HIS A 55 11.22 -12.81 -39.48
CA HIS A 55 12.12 -12.08 -40.36
C HIS A 55 12.61 -13.00 -41.50
N PRO A 56 12.38 -12.64 -42.78
CA PRO A 56 12.83 -13.46 -43.90
C PRO A 56 14.37 -13.58 -43.86
N PRO A 57 14.91 -14.82 -43.94
CA PRO A 57 16.35 -15.02 -43.91
C PRO A 57 17.02 -14.42 -45.15
N GLY A 58 18.21 -13.86 -44.99
CA GLY A 58 19.01 -13.34 -46.10
C GLY A 58 19.97 -12.24 -45.70
N LEU A 59 20.76 -11.80 -46.69
CA LEU A 59 21.82 -10.80 -46.53
C LEU A 59 21.31 -9.49 -45.90
N ARG A 60 20.08 -9.08 -46.25
CA ARG A 60 19.45 -7.86 -45.74
C ARG A 60 19.22 -7.90 -44.22
N LEU A 61 18.83 -9.06 -43.69
CA LEU A 61 18.64 -9.26 -42.25
C LEU A 61 19.99 -9.16 -41.53
N GLN A 62 21.04 -9.80 -42.06
CA GLN A 62 22.40 -9.74 -41.51
C GLN A 62 22.90 -8.29 -41.45
N THR A 63 22.74 -7.52 -42.54
CA THR A 63 23.15 -6.10 -42.56
C THR A 63 22.37 -5.25 -41.56
N THR A 64 21.08 -5.53 -41.37
CA THR A 64 20.26 -4.78 -40.40
C THR A 64 20.69 -5.10 -38.97
N ILE A 65 20.96 -6.38 -38.68
CA ILE A 65 21.52 -6.82 -37.40
C ILE A 65 22.88 -6.16 -37.16
N GLU A 66 23.78 -6.15 -38.14
CA GLU A 66 25.08 -5.48 -38.04
C GLU A 66 24.92 -3.99 -37.70
N GLN A 67 23.98 -3.30 -38.35
CA GLN A 67 23.66 -1.89 -38.05
C GLN A 67 23.17 -1.70 -36.61
N ASP A 68 22.25 -2.54 -36.14
CA ASP A 68 21.73 -2.44 -34.77
C ASP A 68 22.78 -2.76 -33.71
N VAL A 69 23.61 -3.78 -33.95
CA VAL A 69 24.76 -4.10 -33.08
C VAL A 69 25.73 -2.92 -33.05
N ASN A 70 25.98 -2.28 -34.20
CA ASN A 70 26.82 -1.09 -34.27
C ASN A 70 26.20 0.07 -33.48
N THR A 71 24.89 0.33 -33.61
CA THR A 71 24.19 1.34 -32.80
C THR A 71 24.27 1.04 -31.31
N ALA A 72 24.11 -0.22 -30.91
CA ALA A 72 24.25 -0.65 -29.51
C ALA A 72 25.65 -0.39 -28.96
N LEU A 73 26.69 -0.62 -29.76
CA LEU A 73 28.08 -0.38 -29.37
C LEU A 73 28.41 1.12 -29.32
N GLN A 74 27.91 1.91 -30.29
CA GLN A 74 28.09 3.36 -30.33
C GLN A 74 27.47 4.05 -29.11
N ALA A 75 26.31 3.58 -28.63
CA ALA A 75 25.67 4.07 -27.42
C ALA A 75 26.59 3.94 -26.17
N LEU A 76 27.50 2.98 -26.19
CA LEU A 76 28.50 2.72 -25.14
C LEU A 76 29.91 3.23 -25.50
N GLY A 77 30.02 4.05 -26.55
CA GLY A 77 31.26 4.75 -26.92
C GLY A 77 32.13 4.01 -27.93
N TYR A 78 31.70 2.87 -28.48
CA TYR A 78 32.48 2.08 -29.43
C TYR A 78 32.01 2.36 -30.86
N TYR A 79 32.80 3.14 -31.61
CA TYR A 79 32.45 3.61 -32.96
C TYR A 79 33.21 2.93 -34.10
N GLN A 80 34.27 2.20 -33.76
CA GLN A 80 35.17 1.53 -34.72
C GLN A 80 35.11 0.01 -34.53
N SER A 81 33.90 -0.53 -34.38
CA SER A 81 33.70 -1.95 -34.14
C SER A 81 33.66 -2.74 -35.47
N ASP A 82 34.32 -3.91 -35.51
CA ASP A 82 34.16 -4.90 -36.59
C ASP A 82 33.10 -5.91 -36.16
N ILE A 83 32.03 -6.04 -36.96
CA ILE A 83 30.87 -6.87 -36.66
C ILE A 83 30.66 -7.81 -37.83
N ARG A 84 30.55 -9.11 -37.55
CA ARG A 84 30.22 -10.12 -38.56
C ARG A 84 29.06 -10.96 -38.09
N VAL A 85 28.04 -11.05 -38.93
CA VAL A 85 26.88 -11.90 -38.68
C VAL A 85 26.89 -13.07 -39.66
N SER A 86 26.86 -14.29 -39.13
CA SER A 86 26.81 -15.50 -39.94
C SER A 86 25.77 -16.49 -39.42
N HIS A 87 25.28 -17.37 -40.28
CA HIS A 87 24.40 -18.46 -39.86
C HIS A 87 25.23 -19.63 -39.34
N ASN A 88 24.70 -20.29 -38.31
CA ASN A 88 25.25 -21.57 -37.89
C ASN A 88 24.99 -22.62 -38.99
N PRO A 89 26.02 -23.32 -39.51
CA PRO A 89 25.88 -24.32 -40.55
C PRO A 89 24.96 -25.50 -40.17
N ALA A 90 24.86 -25.81 -38.88
CA ALA A 90 24.04 -26.91 -38.35
C ALA A 90 22.59 -26.51 -38.08
N ASN A 91 22.31 -25.22 -37.83
CA ASN A 91 20.96 -24.72 -37.59
C ASN A 91 20.82 -23.26 -38.08
N PRO A 92 20.18 -23.02 -39.24
CA PRO A 92 20.03 -21.69 -39.82
C PRO A 92 19.27 -20.67 -38.94
N ALA A 93 18.53 -21.15 -37.93
CA ALA A 93 17.84 -20.31 -36.95
C ALA A 93 18.77 -19.74 -35.86
N ILE A 94 20.02 -20.23 -35.78
CA ILE A 94 21.04 -19.68 -34.88
C ILE A 94 21.95 -18.74 -35.67
N LEU A 95 21.99 -17.48 -35.28
CA LEU A 95 22.87 -16.45 -35.84
C LEU A 95 24.05 -16.23 -34.90
N GLN A 96 25.27 -16.39 -35.43
CA GLN A 96 26.51 -16.10 -34.73
C GLN A 96 26.93 -14.67 -35.05
N VAL A 97 27.00 -13.85 -34.01
CA VAL A 97 27.36 -12.43 -34.04
C VAL A 97 28.73 -12.28 -33.40
N SER A 98 29.77 -12.22 -34.22
CA SER A 98 31.14 -12.02 -33.77
C SER A 98 31.45 -10.52 -33.75
N VAL A 99 31.80 -9.99 -32.59
CA VAL A 99 32.01 -8.55 -32.37
C VAL A 99 33.41 -8.30 -31.87
N THR A 100 34.15 -7.43 -32.56
CA THR A 100 35.38 -6.82 -32.05
C THR A 100 35.11 -5.34 -31.79
N ALA A 101 34.95 -4.96 -30.52
CA ALA A 101 34.47 -3.63 -30.15
C ALA A 101 35.42 -2.48 -30.59
N GLY A 102 36.72 -2.75 -30.66
CA GLY A 102 37.74 -1.73 -30.94
C GLY A 102 38.05 -0.86 -29.71
N GLU A 103 38.80 0.23 -29.92
CA GLU A 103 39.05 1.20 -28.86
C GLU A 103 37.84 2.13 -28.66
N PRO A 104 37.48 2.42 -27.40
CA PRO A 104 36.36 3.32 -27.11
C PRO A 104 36.75 4.78 -27.35
N VAL A 105 35.77 5.56 -27.79
CA VAL A 105 35.82 7.02 -27.71
C VAL A 105 35.81 7.45 -26.25
N ARG A 106 36.71 8.35 -25.89
CA ARG A 106 36.80 8.93 -24.53
C ARG A 106 36.44 10.40 -24.55
N ILE A 107 35.86 10.87 -23.45
CA ILE A 107 35.55 12.30 -23.26
C ILE A 107 36.88 13.04 -23.10
N SER A 108 37.24 13.84 -24.10
CA SER A 108 38.46 14.66 -24.07
C SER A 108 38.22 15.98 -23.34
N GLN A 109 37.04 16.57 -23.51
CA GLN A 109 36.64 17.81 -22.88
C GLN A 109 35.21 17.69 -22.36
N SER A 110 34.99 18.19 -21.15
CA SER A 110 33.66 18.36 -20.58
C SER A 110 33.52 19.79 -20.09
N ASP A 111 32.77 20.59 -20.85
CA ASP A 111 32.43 21.96 -20.53
C ASP A 111 30.97 21.99 -20.07
N ILE A 112 30.79 21.94 -18.75
CA ILE A 112 29.48 21.93 -18.10
C ILE A 112 29.38 23.16 -17.23
N GLN A 113 28.49 24.07 -17.58
CA GLN A 113 28.29 25.34 -16.90
C GLN A 113 26.87 25.42 -16.38
N LEU A 114 26.74 25.89 -15.15
CA LEU A 114 25.47 26.18 -14.50
C LEU A 114 25.39 27.70 -14.31
N THR A 115 24.29 28.31 -14.74
CA THR A 115 24.02 29.75 -14.55
C THR A 115 22.65 29.96 -13.92
N GLY A 116 22.39 31.18 -13.43
CA GLY A 116 21.21 31.52 -12.64
C GLY A 116 21.31 31.10 -11.17
N ASP A 117 20.17 31.05 -10.48
CA ASP A 117 20.09 30.83 -9.03
C ASP A 117 20.55 29.42 -8.62
N ALA A 118 20.49 28.43 -9.52
CA ALA A 118 20.93 27.06 -9.23
C ALA A 118 22.43 26.95 -8.94
N THR A 119 23.24 27.95 -9.29
CA THR A 119 24.68 28.01 -8.96
C THR A 119 24.97 27.89 -7.47
N THR A 120 24.04 28.34 -6.62
CA THR A 120 24.16 28.28 -5.16
C THR A 120 23.35 27.13 -4.54
N ASP A 121 22.66 26.33 -5.37
CA ASP A 121 21.80 25.26 -4.91
C ASP A 121 22.58 23.95 -4.68
N ALA A 122 22.54 23.45 -3.45
CA ALA A 122 23.30 22.29 -3.02
C ALA A 122 22.92 20.99 -3.76
N ASP A 123 21.66 20.86 -4.21
CA ASP A 123 21.22 19.65 -4.93
C ASP A 123 21.80 19.64 -6.35
N PHE A 124 21.88 20.80 -7.01
CA PHE A 124 22.54 20.93 -8.30
C PHE A 124 24.05 20.68 -8.19
N ALA A 125 24.70 21.22 -7.16
CA ALA A 125 26.11 20.95 -6.89
C ALA A 125 26.37 19.44 -6.69
N THR A 126 25.49 18.76 -5.94
CA THR A 126 25.57 17.31 -5.72
C THR A 126 25.38 16.52 -7.01
N LEU A 127 24.39 16.91 -7.84
CA LEU A 127 24.13 16.27 -9.12
C LEU A 127 25.32 16.42 -10.09
N LEU A 128 25.92 17.61 -10.14
CA LEU A 128 27.13 17.87 -10.93
C LEU A 128 28.31 17.00 -10.45
N ALA A 129 28.55 16.92 -9.14
CA ALA A 129 29.66 16.15 -8.59
C ALA A 129 29.54 14.64 -8.89
N THR A 130 28.31 14.12 -8.86
CA THR A 130 28.02 12.68 -8.91
C THR A 130 27.78 12.16 -10.33
N GLN A 131 27.10 12.92 -11.19
CA GLN A 131 26.61 12.41 -12.48
C GLN A 131 27.16 13.14 -13.71
N ALA A 132 27.82 14.31 -13.55
CA ALA A 132 28.36 15.03 -14.70
C ALA A 132 29.40 14.18 -15.45
N PRO A 133 29.32 14.08 -16.80
CA PRO A 133 30.35 13.43 -17.61
C PRO A 133 31.72 14.06 -17.37
N LYS A 134 32.74 13.26 -17.05
CA LYS A 134 34.10 13.74 -16.70
C LYS A 134 35.11 13.42 -17.80
N PRO A 135 36.12 14.29 -18.03
CA PRO A 135 37.22 13.97 -18.92
C PRO A 135 37.90 12.63 -18.58
N GLY A 136 38.30 11.88 -19.60
CA GLY A 136 38.94 10.56 -19.49
C GLY A 136 37.98 9.36 -19.44
N GLN A 137 36.70 9.59 -19.12
CA GLN A 137 35.68 8.53 -19.13
C GLN A 137 35.41 8.04 -20.56
N ILE A 138 35.02 6.77 -20.69
CA ILE A 138 34.48 6.24 -21.94
C ILE A 138 33.14 6.94 -22.21
N LEU A 139 32.92 7.36 -23.45
CA LEU A 139 31.67 7.99 -23.85
C LEU A 139 30.50 7.02 -23.62
N HIS A 140 29.44 7.51 -22.98
CA HIS A 140 28.21 6.75 -22.80
C HIS A 140 27.01 7.68 -23.03
N HIS A 141 26.24 7.42 -24.09
CA HIS A 141 25.11 8.29 -24.50
C HIS A 141 24.03 8.36 -23.43
N GLY A 142 23.66 7.20 -22.86
CA GLY A 142 22.69 7.16 -21.77
C GLY A 142 23.10 7.94 -20.51
N ALA A 143 24.39 8.08 -20.22
CA ALA A 143 24.86 8.86 -19.08
C ALA A 143 24.76 10.37 -19.38
N TYR A 144 25.08 10.78 -20.60
CA TYR A 144 24.93 12.15 -21.07
C TYR A 144 23.46 12.59 -21.07
N ASP A 145 22.57 11.82 -21.70
CA ASP A 145 21.14 12.13 -21.77
C ASP A 145 20.45 11.98 -20.40
N GLY A 146 20.88 11.00 -19.60
CA GLY A 146 20.45 10.85 -18.21
C GLY A 146 20.79 12.07 -17.36
N PHE A 147 22.03 12.57 -17.47
CA PHE A 147 22.46 13.78 -16.76
C PHE A 147 21.67 15.04 -17.19
N LYS A 148 21.46 15.23 -18.50
CA LYS A 148 20.61 16.33 -19.01
C LYS A 148 19.18 16.25 -18.47
N SER A 149 18.61 15.06 -18.49
CA SER A 149 17.25 14.81 -17.99
C SER A 149 17.18 15.03 -16.48
N ALA A 150 18.22 14.65 -15.73
CA ALA A 150 18.31 14.89 -14.30
C ALA A 150 18.37 16.39 -13.96
N LEU A 151 19.13 17.19 -14.72
CA LEU A 151 19.16 18.66 -14.56
C LEU A 151 17.76 19.28 -14.78
N LYS A 152 17.09 18.96 -15.90
CA LYS A 152 15.72 19.46 -16.15
C LYS A 152 14.73 18.98 -15.10
N SER A 153 14.81 17.72 -14.67
CA SER A 153 13.92 17.16 -13.67
C SER A 153 14.11 17.81 -12.29
N LEU A 154 15.36 18.09 -11.90
CA LEU A 154 15.67 18.78 -10.66
C LEU A 154 15.19 20.23 -10.69
N ALA A 155 15.39 20.93 -11.82
CA ALA A 155 14.88 22.27 -12.06
C ALA A 155 13.36 22.32 -11.88
N LEU A 156 12.61 21.46 -12.59
CA LEU A 156 11.16 21.37 -12.47
C LEU A 156 10.69 21.06 -11.05
N ARG A 157 11.37 20.12 -10.36
CA ARG A 157 11.01 19.74 -8.98
C ARG A 157 11.17 20.91 -8.00
N LYS A 158 12.21 21.72 -8.17
CA LYS A 158 12.55 22.84 -7.28
C LYS A 158 11.96 24.18 -7.74
N GLY A 159 11.24 24.22 -8.86
CA GLY A 159 10.54 25.41 -9.33
C GLY A 159 11.40 26.37 -10.14
N TYR A 160 12.41 25.87 -10.85
CA TYR A 160 13.13 26.61 -11.87
C TYR A 160 12.42 26.42 -13.21
N PHE A 161 11.27 27.07 -13.40
CA PHE A 161 10.39 26.82 -14.55
C PHE A 161 10.93 27.40 -15.87
N ASP A 162 11.78 28.42 -15.79
CA ASP A 162 12.44 29.03 -16.95
C ASP A 162 13.74 28.31 -17.34
N ALA A 163 14.05 27.19 -16.69
CA ALA A 163 15.33 26.51 -16.88
C ALA A 163 15.43 25.84 -18.24
N ASP A 164 16.49 26.15 -18.99
CA ASP A 164 16.78 25.50 -20.27
C ASP A 164 18.28 25.40 -20.54
N PHE A 165 18.62 24.65 -21.59
CA PHE A 165 19.99 24.60 -22.08
C PHE A 165 20.22 25.68 -23.13
N ASP A 166 21.05 26.67 -22.81
CA ASP A 166 21.57 27.62 -23.80
C ASP A 166 22.46 26.89 -24.82
N VAL A 167 23.20 25.87 -24.35
CA VAL A 167 24.02 24.99 -25.18
C VAL A 167 23.83 23.55 -24.73
N ALA A 168 23.43 22.66 -25.65
CA ALA A 168 23.43 21.22 -25.42
C ALA A 168 23.99 20.46 -26.62
N ARG A 169 25.30 20.19 -26.60
CA ARG A 169 26.00 19.49 -27.69
C ARG A 169 26.86 18.35 -27.16
N LEU A 170 26.85 17.25 -27.90
CA LEU A 170 27.76 16.14 -27.77
C LEU A 170 28.41 15.93 -29.14
N GLU A 171 29.66 16.35 -29.28
CA GLU A 171 30.42 16.23 -30.51
C GLU A 171 31.32 14.99 -30.40
N VAL A 172 31.19 14.07 -31.34
CA VAL A 172 31.95 12.81 -31.35
C VAL A 172 32.86 12.79 -32.57
N ALA A 173 34.15 12.59 -32.36
CA ALA A 173 35.16 12.44 -33.39
C ALA A 173 35.75 11.02 -33.33
N PRO A 174 35.12 10.02 -34.00
CA PRO A 174 35.54 8.63 -33.93
C PRO A 174 36.98 8.40 -34.37
N GLU A 175 37.44 9.09 -35.42
CA GLU A 175 38.81 8.98 -35.93
C GLU A 175 39.87 9.38 -34.89
N LEU A 176 39.55 10.39 -34.08
CA LEU A 176 40.40 10.87 -32.99
C LEU A 176 40.17 10.11 -31.68
N LYS A 177 39.16 9.23 -31.63
CA LYS A 177 38.70 8.53 -30.42
C LYS A 177 38.33 9.49 -29.29
N GLN A 178 37.84 10.67 -29.64
CA GLN A 178 37.54 11.76 -28.72
C GLN A 178 36.08 12.20 -28.80
N ALA A 179 35.53 12.58 -27.66
CA ALA A 179 34.24 13.23 -27.54
C ALA A 179 34.36 14.55 -26.75
N PHE A 180 33.53 15.52 -27.11
CA PHE A 180 33.48 16.84 -26.50
C PHE A 180 32.04 17.09 -26.01
N VAL A 181 31.90 17.24 -24.70
CA VAL A 181 30.62 17.55 -24.04
C VAL A 181 30.56 19.04 -23.81
N ARG A 182 29.50 19.71 -24.30
CA ARG A 182 29.20 21.11 -24.01
C ARG A 182 27.75 21.25 -23.54
N LEU A 183 27.58 21.53 -22.25
CA LEU A 183 26.29 21.70 -21.60
C LEU A 183 26.29 22.99 -20.80
N HIS A 184 25.60 24.02 -21.28
CA HIS A 184 25.38 25.26 -20.54
C HIS A 184 23.92 25.30 -20.13
N PHE A 185 23.67 25.06 -18.84
CA PHE A 185 22.33 24.99 -18.27
C PHE A 185 22.03 26.28 -17.51
N ASN A 186 21.09 27.05 -18.02
CA ASN A 186 20.61 28.25 -17.38
C ASN A 186 19.36 27.92 -16.58
N SER A 187 19.47 28.02 -15.26
CA SER A 187 18.35 27.72 -14.36
C SER A 187 17.34 28.85 -14.23
N GLY A 188 17.70 30.07 -14.64
CA GLY A 188 16.91 31.26 -14.33
C GLY A 188 16.79 31.50 -12.82
N THR A 189 15.64 32.01 -12.41
CA THR A 189 15.32 32.31 -11.00
C THR A 189 14.40 31.25 -10.42
N ARG A 190 14.58 30.92 -9.14
CA ARG A 190 13.73 29.93 -8.47
C ARG A 190 12.39 30.54 -8.06
N TYR A 191 11.29 29.90 -8.47
CA TYR A 191 9.95 30.36 -8.16
C TYR A 191 9.55 30.06 -6.72
N LYS A 192 8.63 30.89 -6.21
CA LYS A 192 7.98 30.77 -4.91
C LYS A 192 6.51 30.40 -5.07
N PHE A 193 5.91 29.84 -4.02
CA PHE A 193 4.46 29.65 -3.97
C PHE A 193 3.75 31.01 -3.92
N GLY A 194 2.84 31.20 -4.87
CA GLY A 194 1.98 32.38 -4.97
C GLY A 194 0.65 32.21 -4.24
N ALA A 195 -0.35 32.98 -4.66
CA ALA A 195 -1.70 32.92 -4.12
C ALA A 195 -2.36 31.56 -4.40
N ILE A 196 -3.18 31.09 -3.45
CA ILE A 196 -3.87 29.80 -3.54
C ILE A 196 -5.37 30.05 -3.67
N SER A 197 -5.95 29.51 -4.75
CA SER A 197 -7.37 29.58 -5.06
C SER A 197 -8.03 28.21 -4.89
N PHE A 198 -9.27 28.19 -4.40
CA PHE A 198 -10.07 26.96 -4.25
C PHE A 198 -11.32 27.05 -5.10
N SER A 199 -11.69 25.95 -5.75
CA SER A 199 -12.94 25.83 -6.51
C SER A 199 -13.63 24.48 -6.27
N GLY A 200 -14.95 24.45 -6.41
CA GLY A 200 -15.75 23.22 -6.29
C GLY A 200 -15.87 22.63 -4.87
N HIS A 201 -15.52 23.38 -3.83
CA HIS A 201 -15.54 22.89 -2.44
C HIS A 201 -16.87 23.16 -1.71
N GLN A 202 -17.29 22.18 -0.91
CA GLN A 202 -18.40 22.28 0.06
C GLN A 202 -17.93 22.62 1.48
N ILE A 203 -16.62 22.47 1.74
CA ILE A 203 -15.98 22.74 3.02
C ILE A 203 -15.51 24.20 3.06
N ALA A 204 -15.52 24.82 4.24
CA ALA A 204 -15.02 26.17 4.42
C ALA A 204 -13.51 26.25 4.12
N GLU A 205 -13.09 27.30 3.41
CA GLU A 205 -11.69 27.49 3.04
C GLU A 205 -10.73 27.53 4.23
N THR A 206 -11.19 27.99 5.41
CA THR A 206 -10.36 27.97 6.62
C THR A 206 -9.89 26.56 6.96
N GLY A 207 -10.75 25.55 6.80
CA GLY A 207 -10.38 24.15 6.98
C GLY A 207 -9.43 23.65 5.90
N LEU A 208 -9.65 24.04 4.64
CA LEU A 208 -8.77 23.65 3.52
C LEU A 208 -7.37 24.26 3.64
N ARG A 209 -7.30 25.53 4.03
CA ARG A 209 -6.04 26.26 4.22
C ARG A 209 -5.22 25.68 5.37
N SER A 210 -5.84 25.08 6.38
CA SER A 210 -5.13 24.39 7.47
C SER A 210 -4.36 23.15 7.03
N LEU A 211 -4.63 22.63 5.83
CA LEU A 211 -3.99 21.44 5.26
C LEU A 211 -2.76 21.78 4.39
N ILE A 212 -2.51 23.06 4.11
CA ILE A 212 -1.42 23.48 3.23
C ILE A 212 -0.08 23.31 3.99
N PRO A 213 0.89 22.54 3.46
CA PRO A 213 2.17 22.29 4.13
C PRO A 213 3.23 23.37 3.88
N PHE A 214 2.87 24.46 3.22
CA PHE A 214 3.73 25.57 2.82
C PHE A 214 3.03 26.92 3.02
N SER A 215 3.83 27.99 3.06
CA SER A 215 3.35 29.37 3.15
C SER A 215 3.56 30.11 1.83
N SER A 216 2.76 31.17 1.61
CA SER A 216 3.01 32.09 0.49
C SER A 216 4.40 32.70 0.62
N GLY A 217 5.18 32.69 -0.46
CA GLY A 217 6.55 33.20 -0.49
C GLY A 217 7.64 32.17 -0.15
N ASP A 218 7.28 30.97 0.30
CA ASP A 218 8.21 29.85 0.38
C ASP A 218 8.64 29.44 -1.03
N TYR A 219 9.89 28.96 -1.18
CA TYR A 219 10.34 28.43 -2.47
C TYR A 219 9.53 27.21 -2.88
N TYR A 220 9.17 27.15 -4.15
CA TYR A 220 8.41 26.04 -4.70
C TYR A 220 9.15 24.71 -4.51
N LEU A 221 8.39 23.69 -4.16
CA LEU A 221 8.85 22.31 -4.17
C LEU A 221 7.69 21.39 -4.54
N ALA A 222 7.86 20.59 -5.60
CA ALA A 222 6.82 19.71 -6.10
C ALA A 222 6.33 18.69 -5.05
N SER A 223 7.19 18.25 -4.12
CA SER A 223 6.80 17.32 -3.07
C SER A 223 5.76 17.92 -2.12
N GLN A 224 5.81 19.23 -1.86
CA GLN A 224 4.85 19.91 -0.99
C GLN A 224 3.46 20.01 -1.62
N LEU A 225 3.35 20.10 -2.95
CA LEU A 225 2.06 19.96 -3.65
C LEU A 225 1.51 18.54 -3.53
N GLY A 226 2.39 17.53 -3.63
CA GLY A 226 2.04 16.13 -3.39
C GLY A 226 1.53 15.88 -1.97
N GLU A 227 2.21 16.43 -0.95
CA GLU A 227 1.80 16.39 0.45
C GLU A 227 0.45 17.08 0.66
N PHE A 228 0.23 18.23 0.02
CA PHE A 228 -1.05 18.93 0.11
C PHE A 228 -2.20 18.11 -0.51
N ASN A 229 -1.98 17.53 -1.68
CA ASN A 229 -2.93 16.63 -2.33
C ASN A 229 -3.25 15.41 -1.43
N GLN A 230 -2.24 14.82 -0.80
CA GLN A 230 -2.43 13.71 0.15
C GLN A 230 -3.19 14.15 1.39
N ALA A 231 -2.91 15.33 1.95
CA ALA A 231 -3.62 15.87 3.10
C ALA A 231 -5.11 16.10 2.80
N LEU A 232 -5.42 16.65 1.62
CA LEU A 232 -6.80 16.80 1.13
C LEU A 232 -7.48 15.43 0.95
N ALA A 233 -6.79 14.45 0.35
CA ALA A 233 -7.34 13.11 0.13
C ALA A 233 -7.62 12.38 1.45
N ALA A 234 -6.73 12.51 2.44
CA ALA A 234 -6.85 11.88 3.75
C ALA A 234 -8.08 12.36 4.55
N THR A 235 -8.65 13.53 4.22
CA THR A 235 -9.90 14.00 4.83
C THR A 235 -11.12 13.17 4.42
N GLY A 236 -11.09 12.54 3.24
CA GLY A 236 -12.24 11.86 2.64
C GLY A 236 -13.36 12.81 2.16
N TRP A 237 -13.17 14.13 2.21
CA TRP A 237 -14.20 15.11 1.84
C TRP A 237 -14.44 15.21 0.33
N PHE A 238 -13.49 14.78 -0.48
CA PHE A 238 -13.52 14.97 -1.93
C PHE A 238 -13.41 13.63 -2.68
N SER A 239 -14.10 13.53 -3.81
CA SER A 239 -14.03 12.40 -4.73
C SER A 239 -12.94 12.61 -5.79
N SER A 240 -12.65 13.86 -6.12
CA SER A 240 -11.59 14.28 -7.03
C SER A 240 -10.84 15.49 -6.45
N ILE A 241 -9.51 15.47 -6.58
CA ILE A 241 -8.63 16.53 -6.10
C ILE A 241 -7.59 16.78 -7.20
N LEU A 242 -7.50 18.03 -7.65
CA LEU A 242 -6.48 18.49 -8.57
C LEU A 242 -5.79 19.72 -7.97
N VAL A 243 -4.52 19.54 -7.60
CA VAL A 243 -3.64 20.61 -7.10
C VAL A 243 -2.61 20.88 -8.19
N GLN A 244 -2.66 22.06 -8.80
CA GLN A 244 -1.75 22.40 -9.90
C GLN A 244 -1.27 23.85 -9.80
N GLY A 245 -0.08 24.11 -10.33
CA GLY A 245 0.40 25.48 -10.52
C GLY A 245 -0.16 26.06 -11.82
N ASP A 246 -0.68 27.29 -11.74
CA ASP A 246 -1.10 28.03 -12.92
C ASP A 246 0.10 28.75 -13.56
N THR A 247 0.69 28.07 -14.54
CA THR A 247 1.83 28.59 -15.30
C THR A 247 1.47 29.79 -16.20
N SER A 248 0.18 30.02 -16.48
CA SER A 248 -0.26 31.13 -17.32
C SER A 248 -0.28 32.48 -16.59
N GLN A 249 -0.34 32.46 -15.25
CA GLN A 249 -0.42 33.63 -14.38
C GLN A 249 0.86 33.86 -13.56
N MET A 250 1.99 33.30 -14.00
CA MET A 250 3.27 33.50 -13.34
C MET A 250 3.71 34.97 -13.42
N GLN A 251 3.92 35.61 -12.26
CA GLN A 251 4.38 36.99 -12.14
C GLN A 251 5.40 37.10 -11.01
N ASP A 252 6.46 37.88 -11.22
CA ASP A 252 7.50 38.17 -10.24
C ASP A 252 8.08 36.91 -9.55
N PHE A 253 8.28 35.84 -10.34
CA PHE A 253 8.75 34.53 -9.84
C PHE A 253 7.86 33.89 -8.78
N ASN A 254 6.55 34.19 -8.79
CA ASN A 254 5.56 33.50 -7.99
C ASN A 254 4.67 32.64 -8.88
N LEU A 255 4.40 31.41 -8.44
CA LEU A 255 3.50 30.47 -9.09
C LEU A 255 2.18 30.39 -8.32
N PRO A 256 1.07 30.97 -8.83
CA PRO A 256 -0.25 30.76 -8.27
C PRO A 256 -0.63 29.28 -8.28
N ILE A 257 -1.33 28.82 -7.24
CA ILE A 257 -1.76 27.43 -7.09
C ILE A 257 -3.28 27.37 -7.15
N ASP A 258 -3.80 26.60 -8.11
CA ASP A 258 -5.22 26.34 -8.25
C ASP A 258 -5.56 24.96 -7.71
N VAL A 259 -6.56 24.95 -6.84
CA VAL A 259 -7.06 23.74 -6.18
C VAL A 259 -8.51 23.50 -6.62
N ALA A 260 -8.68 22.59 -7.57
CA ALA A 260 -10.00 22.16 -8.04
C ALA A 260 -10.44 20.91 -7.29
N LEU A 261 -11.61 20.98 -6.68
CA LEU A 261 -12.15 19.94 -5.80
C LEU A 261 -13.53 19.50 -6.27
N GLU A 262 -13.84 18.21 -6.09
CA GLU A 262 -15.19 17.68 -6.29
C GLU A 262 -15.70 17.07 -4.98
N PRO A 263 -16.89 17.46 -4.46
CA PRO A 263 -17.41 16.93 -3.21
C PRO A 263 -17.61 15.41 -3.25
N GLN A 264 -17.18 14.73 -2.18
CA GLN A 264 -17.44 13.30 -2.02
C GLN A 264 -18.95 13.03 -1.89
N ARG A 265 -19.38 11.82 -2.27
CA ARG A 265 -20.76 11.37 -2.05
C ARG A 265 -21.13 11.44 -0.56
N ARG A 266 -22.32 11.98 -0.26
CA ARG A 266 -22.81 12.17 1.13
C ARG A 266 -23.15 10.89 1.88
N ASN A 267 -23.32 9.78 1.17
CA ASN A 267 -23.68 8.49 1.73
C ASN A 267 -22.86 7.41 1.02
N ILE A 268 -22.04 6.71 1.78
CA ILE A 268 -21.27 5.54 1.36
C ILE A 268 -21.75 4.39 2.23
N ILE A 269 -22.23 3.31 1.60
CA ILE A 269 -22.71 2.13 2.33
C ILE A 269 -21.81 0.96 1.94
N GLU A 270 -21.18 0.37 2.95
CA GLU A 270 -20.35 -0.83 2.81
C GLU A 270 -21.06 -1.98 3.51
N THR A 271 -20.97 -3.17 2.93
CA THR A 271 -21.56 -4.38 3.50
C THR A 271 -20.49 -5.47 3.61
N GLY A 272 -20.59 -6.30 4.64
CA GLY A 272 -19.69 -7.42 4.88
C GLY A 272 -20.47 -8.63 5.35
N ILE A 273 -20.10 -9.80 4.84
CA ILE A 273 -20.70 -11.09 5.22
C ILE A 273 -19.59 -12.01 5.66
N GLY A 274 -19.84 -12.83 6.67
CA GLY A 274 -18.95 -13.92 7.04
C GLY A 274 -19.69 -15.07 7.70
N TYR A 275 -18.95 -16.15 7.93
CA TYR A 275 -19.48 -17.35 8.56
C TYR A 275 -18.36 -18.05 9.33
N SER A 276 -18.67 -18.55 10.52
CA SER A 276 -17.83 -19.48 11.26
C SER A 276 -18.70 -20.49 11.99
N THR A 277 -18.12 -21.63 12.40
CA THR A 277 -18.87 -22.70 13.08
C THR A 277 -19.38 -22.29 14.47
N ASP A 278 -18.75 -21.33 15.12
CA ASP A 278 -19.03 -20.83 16.46
C ASP A 278 -19.95 -19.60 16.49
N VAL A 279 -19.71 -18.60 15.62
CA VAL A 279 -20.48 -17.35 15.56
C VAL A 279 -21.60 -17.42 14.51
N LYS A 280 -21.58 -18.45 13.65
CA LYS A 280 -22.50 -18.65 12.52
C LYS A 280 -22.46 -17.48 11.54
N ALA A 281 -23.57 -17.20 10.86
CA ALA A 281 -23.63 -16.14 9.87
C ALA A 281 -23.52 -14.76 10.53
N ARG A 282 -22.68 -13.89 9.97
CA ARG A 282 -22.52 -12.49 10.38
C ARG A 282 -22.77 -11.55 9.21
N LEU A 283 -23.55 -10.50 9.45
CA LEU A 283 -23.80 -9.39 8.55
C LEU A 283 -23.25 -8.11 9.17
N LYS A 284 -22.57 -7.30 8.36
CA LYS A 284 -22.08 -5.96 8.72
C LYS A 284 -22.57 -4.95 7.70
N LEU A 285 -23.01 -3.79 8.17
CA LEU A 285 -23.36 -2.64 7.36
C LEU A 285 -22.69 -1.40 7.95
N ASN A 286 -21.86 -0.71 7.17
CA ASN A 286 -21.28 0.58 7.55
C ASN A 286 -21.88 1.67 6.67
N TRP A 287 -22.57 2.63 7.27
CA TRP A 287 -23.07 3.82 6.60
C TRP A 287 -22.20 5.02 6.98
N ASN A 288 -21.38 5.46 6.03
CA ASN A 288 -20.44 6.56 6.18
C ASN A 288 -20.97 7.83 5.50
N LYS A 289 -20.99 8.93 6.25
CA LYS A 289 -21.26 10.29 5.77
C LYS A 289 -19.97 11.09 5.95
N PRO A 290 -19.10 11.14 4.91
CA PRO A 290 -17.75 11.71 5.05
C PRO A 290 -17.75 13.22 5.32
N TRP A 291 -18.87 13.89 5.04
CA TRP A 291 -19.10 15.28 5.44
C TRP A 291 -20.60 15.53 5.67
N LEU A 292 -20.92 16.41 6.61
CA LEU A 292 -22.28 16.81 6.99
C LEU A 292 -22.53 18.31 6.84
N ASN A 293 -21.49 19.12 7.01
CA ASN A 293 -21.57 20.57 7.02
C ASN A 293 -20.26 21.19 6.49
N LYS A 294 -20.22 22.52 6.40
CA LYS A 294 -19.05 23.28 5.93
C LYS A 294 -17.82 23.15 6.84
N ALA A 295 -17.98 22.70 8.08
CA ALA A 295 -16.87 22.46 9.01
C ALA A 295 -16.23 21.06 8.84
N GLY A 296 -16.75 20.23 7.93
CA GLY A 296 -16.18 18.91 7.66
C GLY A 296 -16.53 17.85 8.71
N HIS A 297 -17.57 18.08 9.51
CA HIS A 297 -18.07 17.06 10.44
C HIS A 297 -18.51 15.82 9.67
N SER A 298 -18.32 14.64 10.26
CA SER A 298 -18.70 13.35 9.63
C SER A 298 -19.45 12.45 10.61
N LEU A 299 -20.23 11.52 10.06
CA LEU A 299 -20.95 10.50 10.82
C LEU A 299 -20.65 9.13 10.22
N SER A 300 -20.29 8.18 11.07
CA SER A 300 -20.17 6.75 10.72
C SER A 300 -21.16 5.97 11.57
N THR A 301 -22.04 5.19 10.94
CA THR A 301 -22.93 4.27 11.62
C THR A 301 -22.59 2.84 11.22
N LYS A 302 -22.29 1.98 12.19
CA LYS A 302 -21.98 0.57 11.97
C LYS A 302 -23.08 -0.28 12.60
N LEU A 303 -23.60 -1.22 11.84
CA LEU A 303 -24.53 -2.24 12.29
C LEU A 303 -23.84 -3.60 12.08
N ALA A 304 -23.79 -4.41 13.13
CA ALA A 304 -23.33 -5.79 13.05
C ALA A 304 -24.38 -6.71 13.66
N VAL A 305 -24.70 -7.80 12.95
CA VAL A 305 -25.71 -8.78 13.36
C VAL A 305 -25.14 -10.17 13.13
N SER A 306 -25.09 -10.97 14.18
CA SER A 306 -24.90 -12.41 14.17
C SER A 306 -25.94 -13.08 15.08
N GLU A 307 -25.91 -14.40 15.18
CA GLU A 307 -26.80 -15.12 16.08
C GLU A 307 -26.54 -14.76 17.55
N ILE A 308 -25.27 -14.63 17.93
CA ILE A 308 -24.85 -14.43 19.32
C ILE A 308 -24.66 -12.95 19.70
N GLU A 309 -24.56 -12.04 18.74
CA GLU A 309 -24.33 -10.62 19.01
C GLU A 309 -25.02 -9.72 17.99
N GLN A 310 -25.68 -8.67 18.48
CA GLN A 310 -26.23 -7.60 17.65
C GLN A 310 -25.76 -6.25 18.20
N SER A 311 -25.16 -5.42 17.36
CA SER A 311 -24.65 -4.11 17.78
C SER A 311 -24.91 -3.02 16.75
N ILE A 312 -25.14 -1.81 17.28
CA ILE A 312 -25.19 -0.58 16.52
C ILE A 312 -24.27 0.45 17.16
N GLU A 313 -23.39 1.04 16.37
CA GLU A 313 -22.43 2.06 16.80
C GLU A 313 -22.56 3.29 15.90
N ALA A 314 -22.63 4.48 16.48
CA ALA A 314 -22.63 5.75 15.79
C ALA A 314 -21.47 6.62 16.28
N ALA A 315 -20.62 7.08 15.37
CA ALA A 315 -19.49 7.95 15.68
C ALA A 315 -19.62 9.27 14.91
N TYR A 316 -19.70 10.38 15.65
CA TYR A 316 -19.76 11.73 15.11
C TYR A 316 -18.42 12.43 15.31
N LYS A 317 -17.73 12.80 14.22
CA LYS A 317 -16.39 13.39 14.24
C LYS A 317 -16.45 14.90 13.95
N LEU A 318 -15.75 15.67 14.78
CA LEU A 318 -15.62 17.13 14.71
C LEU A 318 -14.15 17.53 14.52
N PRO A 319 -13.70 17.77 13.27
CA PRO A 319 -12.37 18.31 13.01
C PRO A 319 -12.13 19.63 13.74
N GLN A 320 -10.91 19.86 14.21
CA GLN A 320 -10.50 21.13 14.83
C GLN A 320 -9.67 21.97 13.84
N ALA A 321 -9.02 23.02 14.35
CA ALA A 321 -8.27 23.96 13.52
C ALA A 321 -7.16 23.29 12.70
N SER A 322 -6.49 22.26 13.24
CA SER A 322 -5.56 21.43 12.47
C SER A 322 -6.28 20.18 11.98
N VAL A 323 -7.15 20.36 10.98
CA VAL A 323 -8.07 19.33 10.48
C VAL A 323 -7.42 17.96 10.26
N ALA A 324 -6.20 17.93 9.74
CA ALA A 324 -5.47 16.68 9.49
C ALA A 324 -5.05 15.95 10.78
N ASN A 325 -4.81 16.71 11.85
CA ASN A 325 -4.11 16.21 13.02
C ASN A 325 -5.00 16.05 14.25
N ASP A 326 -6.07 16.83 14.39
CA ASP A 326 -6.82 16.84 15.64
C ASP A 326 -8.33 16.95 15.45
N PHE A 327 -9.07 16.12 16.19
CA PHE A 327 -10.54 16.12 16.17
C PHE A 327 -11.13 15.67 17.50
N TYR A 328 -12.38 16.05 17.76
CA TYR A 328 -13.20 15.40 18.78
C TYR A 328 -14.08 14.35 18.13
N GLN A 329 -14.45 13.32 18.88
CA GLN A 329 -15.38 12.30 18.44
C GLN A 329 -16.34 11.94 19.56
N LEU A 330 -17.63 11.93 19.25
CA LEU A 330 -18.67 11.40 20.13
C LEU A 330 -19.06 10.02 19.59
N GLN A 331 -18.89 8.98 20.39
CA GLN A 331 -19.32 7.62 20.06
C GLN A 331 -20.50 7.21 20.93
N LEU A 332 -21.52 6.63 20.30
CA LEU A 332 -22.66 6.00 20.96
C LEU A 332 -22.78 4.57 20.46
N GLY A 333 -22.90 3.61 21.37
CA GLY A 333 -22.99 2.20 21.01
C GLY A 333 -24.02 1.46 21.85
N PHE A 334 -24.71 0.53 21.21
CA PHE A 334 -25.58 -0.45 21.87
C PHE A 334 -25.20 -1.85 21.40
N ARG A 335 -25.10 -2.79 22.32
CA ARG A 335 -24.80 -4.19 22.02
C ARG A 335 -25.69 -5.11 22.83
N ASN A 336 -26.33 -6.06 22.17
CA ASN A 336 -27.01 -7.18 22.79
C ASN A 336 -26.19 -8.44 22.50
N ARG A 337 -25.89 -9.22 23.54
CA ARG A 337 -25.09 -10.44 23.47
C ARG A 337 -25.84 -11.59 24.14
N ASP A 338 -25.85 -12.73 23.47
CA ASP A 338 -26.32 -14.01 23.98
C ASP A 338 -25.33 -15.07 23.49
N ASN A 339 -24.33 -15.38 24.31
CA ASN A 339 -23.21 -16.22 23.95
C ASN A 339 -22.76 -17.06 25.14
N GLN A 340 -22.78 -18.40 25.01
CA GLN A 340 -22.41 -19.32 26.08
C GLN A 340 -23.17 -18.98 27.38
N ASP A 341 -22.44 -18.69 28.46
CA ASP A 341 -22.96 -18.34 29.77
C ASP A 341 -23.11 -16.81 29.97
N THR A 342 -23.04 -16.04 28.90
CA THR A 342 -23.16 -14.57 28.89
C THR A 342 -24.43 -14.12 28.18
N GLN A 343 -25.32 -13.45 28.90
CA GLN A 343 -26.42 -12.66 28.33
C GLN A 343 -26.24 -11.21 28.76
N SER A 344 -26.08 -10.27 27.83
CA SER A 344 -25.90 -8.87 28.22
C SER A 344 -26.45 -7.83 27.25
N ARG A 345 -26.83 -6.68 27.82
CA ARG A 345 -27.27 -5.48 27.10
C ARG A 345 -26.42 -4.29 27.50
N GLU A 346 -25.51 -3.94 26.61
CA GLU A 346 -24.54 -2.88 26.78
C GLU A 346 -25.04 -1.58 26.12
N SER A 347 -24.90 -0.46 26.83
CA SER A 347 -25.01 0.89 26.32
C SER A 347 -23.72 1.65 26.62
N ASN A 348 -23.08 2.23 25.60
CA ASN A 348 -21.86 2.99 25.75
C ASN A 348 -21.97 4.39 25.13
N LEU A 349 -21.39 5.38 25.81
CA LEU A 349 -21.24 6.75 25.33
C LEU A 349 -19.81 7.21 25.62
N ALA A 350 -19.06 7.58 24.58
CA ALA A 350 -17.68 8.05 24.74
C ALA A 350 -17.48 9.41 24.09
N LEU A 351 -16.88 10.33 24.84
CA LEU A 351 -16.30 11.55 24.29
C LEU A 351 -14.79 11.36 24.17
N GLU A 352 -14.27 11.54 22.96
CA GLU A 352 -12.87 11.30 22.64
C GLU A 352 -12.22 12.54 22.02
N ARG A 353 -10.95 12.72 22.33
CA ARG A 353 -10.08 13.70 21.72
C ARG A 353 -8.90 12.98 21.08
N HIS A 354 -8.75 13.16 19.78
CA HIS A 354 -7.73 12.51 18.95
C HIS A 354 -6.65 13.49 18.51
N TRP A 355 -5.40 13.04 18.53
CA TRP A 355 -4.23 13.75 18.00
C TRP A 355 -3.35 12.82 17.18
N LEU A 356 -3.04 13.20 15.93
CA LEU A 356 -1.94 12.63 15.15
C LEU A 356 -0.65 13.38 15.49
N LEU A 357 0.30 12.66 16.09
CA LEU A 357 1.61 13.17 16.44
C LEU A 357 2.54 13.11 15.22
N LYS A 358 3.53 14.01 15.16
CA LYS A 358 4.54 14.04 14.08
C LYS A 358 5.30 12.72 13.91
N SER A 359 5.34 11.89 14.95
CA SER A 359 5.95 10.56 14.94
C SER A 359 5.08 9.47 14.29
N GLY A 360 3.90 9.81 13.76
CA GLY A 360 2.94 8.88 13.16
C GLY A 360 2.02 8.18 14.17
N TRP A 361 2.13 8.52 15.45
CA TRP A 361 1.27 7.97 16.50
C TRP A 361 -0.05 8.74 16.62
N TYR A 362 -1.16 8.01 16.67
CA TYR A 362 -2.45 8.52 17.11
C TYR A 362 -2.57 8.39 18.62
N ARG A 363 -2.74 9.50 19.32
CA ARG A 363 -3.07 9.55 20.74
C ARG A 363 -4.55 9.87 20.91
N THR A 364 -5.25 9.12 21.75
CA THR A 364 -6.66 9.36 22.08
C THR A 364 -6.80 9.51 23.59
N ALA A 365 -7.39 10.62 24.03
CA ALA A 365 -7.90 10.74 25.40
C ALA A 365 -9.42 10.59 25.35
N SER A 366 -10.00 9.82 26.26
CA SER A 366 -11.43 9.51 26.24
C SER A 366 -12.03 9.59 27.64
N VAL A 367 -13.34 9.88 27.70
CA VAL A 367 -14.18 9.58 28.86
C VAL A 367 -15.35 8.76 28.33
N ARG A 368 -15.48 7.53 28.83
CA ARG A 368 -16.51 6.57 28.41
C ARG A 368 -17.46 6.27 29.57
N TRP A 369 -18.73 6.51 29.37
CA TRP A 369 -19.78 5.94 30.20
C TRP A 369 -20.20 4.58 29.61
N LEU A 370 -20.32 3.58 30.47
CA LEU A 370 -20.76 2.23 30.15
C LEU A 370 -21.88 1.87 31.13
N TYR A 371 -23.01 1.42 30.61
CA TYR A 371 -24.04 0.75 31.38
C TYR A 371 -24.27 -0.64 30.79
N GLU A 372 -24.30 -1.66 31.63
CA GLU A 372 -24.52 -3.03 31.20
C GLU A 372 -25.40 -3.79 32.19
N ASP A 373 -26.50 -4.33 31.69
CA ASP A 373 -27.40 -5.27 32.35
C ASP A 373 -27.02 -6.67 31.86
N PHE A 374 -26.65 -7.58 32.76
CA PHE A 374 -26.08 -8.86 32.36
C PHE A 374 -26.35 -10.02 33.32
N VAL A 375 -26.38 -11.21 32.73
CA VAL A 375 -26.18 -12.49 33.40
C VAL A 375 -24.86 -13.08 32.89
N GLN A 376 -23.96 -13.42 33.80
CA GLN A 376 -22.71 -14.11 33.52
C GLN A 376 -22.55 -15.30 34.48
N ALA A 377 -22.67 -16.51 33.96
CA ALA A 377 -22.74 -17.71 34.80
C ALA A 377 -23.86 -17.54 35.86
N ASP A 378 -23.53 -17.70 37.14
CA ASP A 378 -24.43 -17.54 38.29
C ASP A 378 -24.65 -16.08 38.73
N GLN A 379 -24.02 -15.11 38.06
CA GLN A 379 -24.12 -13.69 38.40
C GLN A 379 -25.16 -12.97 37.54
N ASP A 380 -26.13 -12.30 38.18
CA ASP A 380 -27.10 -11.41 37.55
C ASP A 380 -26.95 -10.00 38.17
N ASP A 381 -26.57 -9.00 37.39
CA ASP A 381 -26.30 -7.64 37.89
C ASP A 381 -26.46 -6.57 36.79
N SER A 382 -26.53 -5.31 37.24
CA SER A 382 -26.52 -4.14 36.37
C SER A 382 -25.47 -3.13 36.85
N ILE A 383 -24.53 -2.79 35.98
CA ILE A 383 -23.35 -1.99 36.33
C ILE A 383 -23.24 -0.74 35.45
N SER A 384 -23.01 0.41 36.09
CA SER A 384 -22.73 1.71 35.48
C SER A 384 -21.33 2.19 35.84
N LEU A 385 -20.52 2.48 34.82
CA LEU A 385 -19.11 2.87 34.97
C LEU A 385 -18.81 4.13 34.18
N ILE A 386 -18.01 5.02 34.75
CA ILE A 386 -17.42 6.17 34.06
C ILE A 386 -15.92 5.94 34.01
N MET A 387 -15.37 5.90 32.80
CA MET A 387 -14.00 5.49 32.54
C MET A 387 -13.24 6.55 31.74
N PRO A 388 -12.47 7.43 32.38
CA PRO A 388 -11.37 8.11 31.70
C PRO A 388 -10.37 7.10 31.12
N GLY A 389 -9.86 7.37 29.93
CA GLY A 389 -8.90 6.52 29.25
C GLY A 389 -7.90 7.28 28.39
N LEU A 390 -6.77 6.65 28.14
CA LEU A 390 -5.73 7.12 27.24
C LEU A 390 -5.24 5.96 26.37
N SER A 391 -5.17 6.18 25.06
CA SER A 391 -4.62 5.19 24.12
C SER A 391 -3.63 5.79 23.13
N TYR A 392 -2.71 4.96 22.69
CA TYR A 392 -1.73 5.23 21.64
C TYR A 392 -1.83 4.14 20.59
N ASN A 393 -2.00 4.53 19.33
CA ASN A 393 -2.02 3.60 18.19
C ASN A 393 -1.07 4.08 17.10
N ARG A 394 -0.26 3.17 16.55
CA ARG A 394 0.51 3.42 15.33
C ARG A 394 0.26 2.29 14.35
N THR A 395 0.05 2.66 13.09
CA THR A 395 -0.17 1.71 12.01
C THR A 395 0.64 2.15 10.80
N GLU A 396 1.47 1.24 10.29
CA GLU A 396 2.27 1.43 9.10
C GLU A 396 2.02 0.25 8.18
N GLN A 397 1.74 0.48 6.91
CA GLN A 397 1.54 -0.61 5.96
C GLN A 397 1.94 -0.20 4.56
N THR A 398 2.39 -1.18 3.80
CA THR A 398 2.55 -1.06 2.35
C THR A 398 1.20 -0.97 1.64
N SER A 399 1.19 -0.50 0.39
CA SER A 399 -0.04 -0.36 -0.38
C SER A 399 -0.63 -1.71 -0.79
N GLY A 400 -1.94 -1.70 -1.08
CA GLY A 400 -2.68 -2.88 -1.53
C GLY A 400 -3.55 -3.51 -0.44
N ALA A 401 -4.49 -4.34 -0.87
CA ALA A 401 -5.48 -4.95 0.03
C ALA A 401 -4.91 -6.10 0.88
N MET A 402 -3.82 -6.72 0.43
CA MET A 402 -3.04 -7.72 1.16
C MET A 402 -1.57 -7.25 1.20
N PRO A 403 -1.21 -6.38 2.16
CA PRO A 403 0.10 -5.71 2.17
C PRO A 403 1.24 -6.70 2.43
N ALA A 404 2.40 -6.45 1.79
CA ALA A 404 3.61 -7.26 1.95
C ALA A 404 4.32 -7.03 3.30
N SER A 405 4.19 -5.83 3.83
CA SER A 405 4.59 -5.49 5.20
C SER A 405 3.57 -4.56 5.86
N ALA A 406 3.35 -4.79 7.15
CA ALA A 406 2.50 -3.95 7.98
C ALA A 406 2.86 -4.12 9.46
N ASN A 407 2.78 -3.03 10.23
CA ASN A 407 3.00 -3.00 11.67
C ASN A 407 1.84 -2.27 12.32
N ARG A 408 1.29 -2.84 13.38
CA ARG A 408 0.25 -2.22 14.19
C ARG A 408 0.57 -2.39 15.66
N LEU A 409 0.56 -1.30 16.41
CA LEU A 409 0.72 -1.32 17.86
C LEU A 409 -0.33 -0.40 18.49
N LEU A 410 -1.14 -0.96 19.38
CA LEU A 410 -2.10 -0.26 20.22
C LEU A 410 -1.76 -0.50 21.68
N LEU A 411 -1.69 0.58 22.45
CA LEU A 411 -1.53 0.57 23.91
C LEU A 411 -2.67 1.40 24.50
N GLY A 412 -3.33 0.91 25.54
CA GLY A 412 -4.46 1.58 26.16
C GLY A 412 -4.52 1.36 27.66
N VAL A 413 -4.95 2.41 28.36
CA VAL A 413 -5.33 2.38 29.78
C VAL A 413 -6.71 3.01 29.95
N GLU A 414 -7.57 2.36 30.72
CA GLU A 414 -8.85 2.87 31.21
C GLU A 414 -8.85 2.77 32.74
N VAL A 415 -9.40 3.77 33.43
CA VAL A 415 -9.53 3.77 34.88
C VAL A 415 -10.98 4.00 35.22
N SER A 416 -11.53 3.22 36.16
CA SER A 416 -12.84 3.46 36.77
C SER A 416 -12.64 3.64 38.27
N ASP A 417 -13.44 4.50 38.89
CA ASP A 417 -13.42 4.71 40.33
C ASP A 417 -14.78 5.13 40.89
N GLU A 418 -15.09 4.65 42.09
CA GLU A 418 -16.33 4.97 42.79
C GLU A 418 -16.43 6.46 43.16
N VAL A 419 -15.31 7.18 43.32
CA VAL A 419 -15.27 8.62 43.67
C VAL A 419 -15.98 9.50 42.64
N TRP A 420 -16.03 9.10 41.37
CA TRP A 420 -16.75 9.83 40.32
C TRP A 420 -18.06 9.16 39.89
N GLY A 421 -18.62 8.28 40.75
CA GLY A 421 -19.95 7.70 40.57
C GLY A 421 -19.99 6.44 39.71
N SER A 422 -18.87 5.72 39.58
CA SER A 422 -18.86 4.37 39.00
C SER A 422 -19.21 3.32 40.07
N ASP A 423 -19.76 2.17 39.67
CA ASP A 423 -20.08 1.09 40.62
C ASP A 423 -18.85 0.27 41.07
N ALA A 424 -17.72 0.41 40.39
CA ALA A 424 -16.47 -0.31 40.66
C ALA A 424 -15.21 0.54 40.40
N SER A 425 -14.19 0.32 41.23
CA SER A 425 -12.83 0.84 41.03
C SER A 425 -11.89 -0.21 40.39
N PHE A 426 -11.26 0.15 39.27
CA PHE A 426 -10.27 -0.69 38.60
C PHE A 426 -9.37 0.09 37.65
N VAL A 427 -8.22 -0.50 37.29
CA VAL A 427 -7.39 -0.06 36.16
C VAL A 427 -7.33 -1.16 35.12
N ARG A 428 -7.73 -0.86 33.88
CA ARG A 428 -7.70 -1.79 32.75
C ARG A 428 -6.60 -1.39 31.78
N LEU A 429 -5.72 -2.33 31.47
CA LEU A 429 -4.61 -2.20 30.53
C LEU A 429 -4.88 -3.09 29.31
N ARG A 430 -4.61 -2.57 28.11
CA ARG A 430 -4.73 -3.32 26.86
C ARG A 430 -3.54 -3.05 25.95
N SER A 431 -3.00 -4.10 25.34
CA SER A 431 -1.95 -4.01 24.34
C SER A 431 -2.25 -4.94 23.18
N ARG A 432 -2.15 -4.44 21.95
CA ARG A 432 -2.28 -5.23 20.72
C ARG A 432 -1.12 -4.94 19.80
N PHE A 433 -0.44 -6.00 19.39
CA PHE A 433 0.65 -5.95 18.43
C PHE A 433 0.32 -6.83 17.22
N GLY A 434 0.57 -6.29 16.04
CA GLY A 434 0.42 -6.97 14.76
C GLY A 434 1.62 -6.69 13.87
N TRP A 435 2.16 -7.72 13.25
CA TRP A 435 3.27 -7.61 12.31
C TRP A 435 3.04 -8.50 11.10
N ILE A 436 3.32 -7.96 9.93
CA ILE A 436 3.37 -8.65 8.66
C ILE A 436 4.74 -8.37 8.04
N GLY A 437 5.42 -9.42 7.61
CA GLY A 437 6.63 -9.33 6.81
C GLY A 437 6.63 -10.35 5.68
N SER A 438 7.36 -10.05 4.60
CA SER A 438 7.51 -10.95 3.45
C SER A 438 8.99 -11.21 3.16
N ALA A 439 9.29 -12.42 2.70
CA ALA A 439 10.61 -12.81 2.20
C ALA A 439 10.50 -13.17 0.72
N GLY A 440 10.96 -12.26 -0.15
CA GLY A 440 10.66 -12.33 -1.59
C GLY A 440 9.15 -12.19 -1.85
N ASP A 441 8.70 -12.62 -3.04
CA ASP A 441 7.31 -12.40 -3.49
C ASP A 441 6.32 -13.49 -3.07
N ASN A 442 6.83 -14.60 -2.52
CA ASN A 442 6.06 -15.82 -2.32
C ASN A 442 5.96 -16.27 -0.86
N HIS A 443 6.66 -15.63 0.07
CA HIS A 443 6.67 -16.01 1.48
C HIS A 443 6.22 -14.83 2.32
N ARG A 444 5.22 -15.06 3.18
CA ARG A 444 4.67 -14.03 4.05
C ARG A 444 4.43 -14.59 5.45
N PHE A 445 4.65 -13.76 6.45
CA PHE A 445 4.58 -14.10 7.86
C PHE A 445 3.66 -13.10 8.53
N VAL A 446 2.73 -13.60 9.35
CA VAL A 446 1.78 -12.78 10.11
C VAL A 446 1.91 -13.16 11.58
N THR A 447 2.16 -12.17 12.42
CA THR A 447 2.25 -12.32 13.87
C THR A 447 1.24 -11.42 14.54
N ARG A 448 0.51 -11.94 15.52
CA ARG A 448 -0.41 -11.15 16.37
C ARG A 448 -0.18 -11.47 17.83
N VAL A 449 -0.28 -10.46 18.69
CA VAL A 449 -0.27 -10.60 20.14
C VAL A 449 -1.35 -9.67 20.72
N ASP A 450 -2.25 -10.20 21.54
CA ASP A 450 -3.25 -9.43 22.31
C ASP A 450 -3.04 -9.73 23.80
N ALA A 451 -2.84 -8.68 24.60
CA ALA A 451 -2.58 -8.78 26.03
C ALA A 451 -3.48 -7.82 26.80
N GLY A 452 -3.99 -8.27 27.95
CA GLY A 452 -4.92 -7.53 28.78
C GLY A 452 -4.69 -7.79 30.27
N ALA A 453 -4.91 -6.76 31.08
CA ALA A 453 -4.89 -6.87 32.54
C ALA A 453 -5.92 -5.93 33.17
N ILE A 454 -6.66 -6.42 34.16
CA ILE A 454 -7.59 -5.65 34.97
C ILE A 454 -7.11 -5.73 36.42
N LEU A 455 -6.67 -4.59 36.94
CA LEU A 455 -6.17 -4.44 38.29
C LEU A 455 -7.34 -4.09 39.20
N MET A 456 -7.91 -5.12 39.84
CA MET A 456 -8.99 -5.02 40.82
C MET A 456 -9.01 -6.25 41.74
N GLU A 457 -9.68 -6.15 42.88
CA GLU A 457 -9.74 -7.24 43.88
C GLU A 457 -10.55 -8.46 43.41
N GLY A 458 -11.64 -8.28 42.65
CA GLY A 458 -12.46 -9.38 42.13
C GLY A 458 -13.40 -8.96 41.00
N LEU A 459 -13.89 -9.91 40.20
CA LEU A 459 -14.69 -9.65 38.98
C LEU A 459 -16.18 -9.42 39.23
N SER A 460 -16.68 -9.60 40.45
CA SER A 460 -18.11 -9.52 40.76
C SER A 460 -18.74 -8.17 40.47
N LYS A 461 -17.99 -7.06 40.45
CA LYS A 461 -18.52 -5.75 40.04
C LYS A 461 -18.11 -5.35 38.62
N LEU A 462 -17.60 -6.30 37.83
CA LEU A 462 -17.14 -6.05 36.48
C LEU A 462 -18.06 -6.73 35.47
N PRO A 463 -18.68 -5.99 34.54
CA PRO A 463 -19.55 -6.59 33.55
C PRO A 463 -18.74 -7.39 32.51
N PRO A 464 -19.35 -8.39 31.85
CA PRO A 464 -18.64 -9.32 30.98
C PRO A 464 -18.02 -8.66 29.73
N SER A 465 -18.54 -7.53 29.24
CA SER A 465 -17.90 -6.76 28.17
C SER A 465 -16.48 -6.24 28.50
N LEU A 466 -16.15 -6.12 29.80
CA LEU A 466 -14.84 -5.67 30.26
C LEU A 466 -13.90 -6.81 30.63
N ARG A 467 -14.45 -7.98 31.00
CA ARG A 467 -13.70 -9.21 31.30
C ARG A 467 -12.98 -9.71 30.05
N PHE A 468 -11.95 -10.54 30.23
CA PHE A 468 -11.26 -11.16 29.12
C PHE A 468 -11.71 -12.60 28.89
N PHE A 469 -11.96 -12.90 27.62
CA PHE A 469 -12.24 -14.23 27.08
C PHE A 469 -11.35 -14.43 25.85
N ALA A 470 -10.86 -15.65 25.64
CA ALA A 470 -10.08 -16.03 24.47
C ALA A 470 -10.79 -17.11 23.65
N GLY A 471 -10.30 -17.38 22.44
CA GLY A 471 -10.89 -18.30 21.46
C GLY A 471 -11.61 -17.61 20.29
N GLY A 472 -11.67 -18.29 19.15
CA GLY A 472 -12.24 -17.79 17.88
C GLY A 472 -11.20 -17.20 16.91
N ASP A 473 -11.65 -16.76 15.72
CA ASP A 473 -10.82 -16.38 14.55
C ASP A 473 -9.67 -15.40 14.85
N ASN A 474 -9.92 -14.46 15.76
CA ASN A 474 -9.01 -13.35 16.07
C ASN A 474 -8.31 -13.48 17.44
N SER A 475 -8.38 -14.67 18.03
CA SER A 475 -7.78 -14.99 19.32
C SER A 475 -6.98 -16.28 19.19
N ILE A 476 -7.59 -17.43 19.50
CA ILE A 476 -6.98 -18.76 19.42
C ILE A 476 -7.87 -19.64 18.53
N ARG A 477 -7.49 -19.81 17.27
CA ARG A 477 -8.23 -20.65 16.32
C ARG A 477 -8.20 -22.11 16.74
N GLY A 478 -9.29 -22.84 16.51
CA GLY A 478 -9.47 -24.21 17.00
C GLY A 478 -10.22 -24.30 18.34
N TYR A 479 -10.45 -23.16 18.99
CA TYR A 479 -11.39 -22.99 20.10
C TYR A 479 -12.54 -22.11 19.64
N GLY A 480 -13.74 -22.36 20.17
CA GLY A 480 -14.91 -21.54 19.87
C GLY A 480 -14.74 -20.11 20.39
N TYR A 481 -15.46 -19.17 19.77
CA TYR A 481 -15.51 -17.77 20.18
C TYR A 481 -15.76 -17.60 21.68
N GLU A 482 -14.82 -16.93 22.37
CA GLU A 482 -14.89 -16.61 23.81
C GLU A 482 -15.04 -17.84 24.74
N THR A 483 -14.62 -19.04 24.32
CA THR A 483 -14.75 -20.28 25.12
C THR A 483 -13.58 -20.59 26.06
N VAL A 484 -12.47 -19.84 25.94
CA VAL A 484 -11.28 -19.98 26.79
C VAL A 484 -11.31 -18.91 27.88
N SER A 485 -11.70 -19.31 29.09
CA SER A 485 -11.73 -18.47 30.28
C SER A 485 -11.71 -19.32 31.56
N PRO A 486 -11.54 -18.71 32.75
CA PRO A 486 -11.87 -19.37 34.01
C PRO A 486 -13.33 -19.84 34.03
N ARG A 487 -13.58 -20.87 34.84
CA ARG A 487 -14.89 -21.48 35.04
C ARG A 487 -15.24 -21.58 36.52
N ASN A 488 -16.52 -21.47 36.86
CA ASN A 488 -17.00 -21.68 38.23
C ASN A 488 -17.13 -23.20 38.54
N SER A 489 -17.65 -23.54 39.74
CA SER A 489 -17.84 -24.94 40.14
C SER A 489 -18.89 -25.70 39.32
N GLU A 490 -19.73 -24.99 38.58
CA GLU A 490 -20.76 -25.55 37.69
C GLU A 490 -20.28 -25.68 36.24
N ASP A 491 -18.98 -25.44 35.99
CA ASP A 491 -18.32 -25.45 34.67
C ASP A 491 -18.75 -24.29 33.74
N GLU A 492 -19.38 -23.24 34.28
CA GLU A 492 -19.79 -22.05 33.54
C GLU A 492 -18.64 -21.05 33.41
N LEU A 493 -18.52 -20.38 32.26
CA LEU A 493 -17.50 -19.39 31.97
C LEU A 493 -17.71 -18.13 32.81
N THR A 494 -16.66 -17.65 33.50
CA THR A 494 -16.74 -16.42 34.31
C THR A 494 -16.01 -15.23 33.69
N GLY A 495 -15.13 -15.48 32.71
CA GLY A 495 -14.17 -14.47 32.21
C GLY A 495 -12.99 -14.29 33.17
N GLY A 496 -11.89 -13.71 32.66
CA GLY A 496 -10.65 -13.49 33.43
C GLY A 496 -10.24 -12.02 33.56
N ARG A 497 -9.48 -11.71 34.61
CA ARG A 497 -8.80 -10.41 34.83
C ARG A 497 -7.62 -10.21 33.89
N TYR A 498 -7.00 -11.27 33.43
CA TYR A 498 -5.80 -11.23 32.61
C TYR A 498 -5.98 -12.06 31.35
N MET A 499 -5.31 -11.67 30.27
CA MET A 499 -5.30 -12.42 29.03
C MET A 499 -4.00 -12.20 28.28
N LEU A 500 -3.52 -13.26 27.63
CA LEU A 500 -2.45 -13.20 26.67
C LEU A 500 -2.74 -14.20 25.56
N THR A 501 -2.77 -13.72 24.32
CA THR A 501 -2.89 -14.56 23.13
C THR A 501 -1.82 -14.17 22.13
N GLY A 502 -1.28 -15.16 21.43
CA GLY A 502 -0.27 -15.02 20.40
C GLY A 502 -0.61 -15.91 19.21
N ALA A 503 -0.40 -15.41 18.00
CA ALA A 503 -0.62 -16.16 16.77
C ALA A 503 0.58 -15.97 15.84
N LEU A 504 1.09 -17.08 15.29
CA LEU A 504 2.10 -17.11 14.25
C LEU A 504 1.51 -17.82 13.03
N GLU A 505 1.52 -17.14 11.88
CA GLU A 505 1.03 -17.68 10.62
C GLU A 505 2.08 -17.50 9.52
N TYR A 506 2.33 -18.57 8.78
CA TYR A 506 3.15 -18.59 7.59
C TYR A 506 2.25 -18.79 6.37
N GLN A 507 2.48 -17.99 5.32
CA GLN A 507 1.74 -18.01 4.08
C GLN A 507 2.69 -18.19 2.90
N TYR A 508 2.37 -19.13 2.01
CA TYR A 508 3.12 -19.42 0.80
C TYR A 508 2.26 -19.20 -0.46
N ARG A 509 2.75 -18.39 -1.39
CA ARG A 509 2.09 -18.11 -2.66
C ARG A 509 2.28 -19.27 -3.61
N VAL A 510 1.18 -19.95 -3.93
CA VAL A 510 1.22 -21.09 -4.85
C VAL A 510 1.15 -20.63 -6.30
N LYS A 511 0.17 -19.78 -6.62
CA LYS A 511 -0.04 -19.28 -7.98
C LYS A 511 -0.95 -18.05 -7.98
N GLY A 512 -0.57 -17.02 -8.74
CA GLY A 512 -1.42 -15.84 -8.92
C GLY A 512 -1.78 -15.22 -7.58
N ASN A 513 -3.06 -15.13 -7.24
CA ASN A 513 -3.51 -14.53 -5.97
C ASN A 513 -3.84 -15.56 -4.87
N TRP A 514 -3.42 -16.82 -5.04
CA TRP A 514 -3.72 -17.92 -4.12
C TRP A 514 -2.52 -18.26 -3.23
N TRP A 515 -2.78 -18.33 -1.94
CA TRP A 515 -1.80 -18.67 -0.92
C TRP A 515 -2.29 -19.83 -0.05
N LEU A 516 -1.37 -20.67 0.37
CA LEU A 516 -1.60 -21.62 1.46
C LEU A 516 -1.09 -21.00 2.75
N ALA A 517 -1.76 -21.26 3.86
CA ALA A 517 -1.39 -20.80 5.19
C ALA A 517 -1.23 -21.99 6.14
N ALA A 518 -0.29 -21.87 7.07
CA ALA A 518 -0.15 -22.73 8.24
C ALA A 518 0.04 -21.85 9.47
N PHE A 519 -0.62 -22.16 10.57
CA PHE A 519 -0.59 -21.31 11.75
C PHE A 519 -0.57 -22.11 13.06
N SER A 520 -0.07 -21.45 14.09
CA SER A 520 -0.15 -21.87 15.48
C SER A 520 -0.53 -20.66 16.34
N ASP A 521 -1.59 -20.83 17.10
CA ASP A 521 -2.12 -19.86 18.05
C ASP A 521 -1.96 -20.43 19.46
N TYR A 522 -1.60 -19.58 20.43
CA TYR A 522 -1.34 -19.97 21.82
C TYR A 522 -1.81 -18.89 22.76
N GLY A 523 -2.50 -19.23 23.84
CA GLY A 523 -2.96 -18.22 24.78
C GLY A 523 -3.78 -18.73 25.94
N SER A 524 -4.21 -17.79 26.77
CA SER A 524 -5.06 -18.03 27.95
C SER A 524 -5.80 -16.76 28.36
N ALA A 525 -6.89 -16.92 29.09
CA ALA A 525 -7.51 -15.90 29.93
C ALA A 525 -7.65 -16.46 31.35
N TRP A 526 -7.27 -15.69 32.36
CA TRP A 526 -7.15 -16.19 33.74
C TRP A 526 -7.36 -15.12 34.81
N ASP A 527 -7.56 -15.57 36.06
CA ASP A 527 -7.61 -14.70 37.24
C ASP A 527 -6.37 -14.79 38.12
N ASP A 528 -5.93 -16.00 38.46
CA ASP A 528 -4.76 -16.23 39.32
C ASP A 528 -3.63 -16.93 38.55
N THR A 529 -3.85 -18.16 38.09
CA THR A 529 -2.88 -18.93 37.30
C THR A 529 -3.36 -19.14 35.87
N PRO A 530 -2.52 -18.89 34.84
CA PRO A 530 -2.90 -19.13 33.46
C PRO A 530 -3.02 -20.62 33.15
N ASP A 531 -4.09 -20.99 32.46
CA ASP A 531 -4.26 -22.30 31.81
C ASP A 531 -4.07 -22.14 30.31
N TRP A 532 -2.90 -22.55 29.81
CA TRP A 532 -2.50 -22.28 28.44
C TRP A 532 -3.08 -23.31 27.47
N VAL A 533 -3.62 -22.83 26.36
CA VAL A 533 -4.15 -23.68 25.30
C VAL A 533 -3.51 -23.35 23.95
N GLN A 534 -3.35 -24.37 23.11
CA GLN A 534 -2.79 -24.25 21.77
C GLN A 534 -3.77 -24.66 20.67
N GLY A 535 -3.88 -23.83 19.65
CA GLY A 535 -4.59 -24.10 18.42
C GLY A 535 -3.66 -24.17 17.23
N VAL A 536 -3.83 -25.14 16.35
CA VAL A 536 -3.02 -25.26 15.11
C VAL A 536 -3.92 -25.46 13.90
N GLY A 537 -3.46 -25.04 12.72
CA GLY A 537 -4.27 -25.23 11.54
C GLY A 537 -3.61 -24.89 10.22
N LEU A 538 -4.37 -25.15 9.17
CA LEU A 538 -4.04 -24.87 7.79
C LEU A 538 -5.13 -24.01 7.17
N GLY A 539 -4.78 -23.23 6.17
CA GLY A 539 -5.74 -22.35 5.52
C GLY A 539 -5.42 -22.04 4.06
N VAL A 540 -6.40 -21.45 3.40
CA VAL A 540 -6.27 -20.89 2.05
C VAL A 540 -6.52 -19.39 2.15
N ARG A 541 -5.71 -18.60 1.41
CA ARG A 541 -5.93 -17.16 1.22
C ARG A 541 -6.12 -16.87 -0.24
N TRP A 542 -7.10 -16.04 -0.55
CA TRP A 542 -7.25 -15.46 -1.87
C TRP A 542 -7.16 -13.94 -1.76
N ALA A 543 -6.12 -13.37 -2.36
CA ALA A 543 -5.94 -11.93 -2.49
C ALA A 543 -6.94 -11.39 -3.54
N SER A 544 -8.18 -11.18 -3.12
CA SER A 544 -9.24 -10.65 -3.97
C SER A 544 -9.07 -9.14 -4.18
N PRO A 545 -9.70 -8.54 -5.21
CA PRO A 545 -9.66 -7.09 -5.43
C PRO A 545 -10.21 -6.26 -4.26
N VAL A 546 -11.02 -6.86 -3.38
CA VAL A 546 -11.70 -6.17 -2.26
C VAL A 546 -11.10 -6.53 -0.88
N GLY A 547 -10.00 -7.29 -0.84
CA GLY A 547 -9.37 -7.76 0.42
C GLY A 547 -9.07 -9.25 0.43
N PRO A 548 -8.26 -9.75 1.38
CA PRO A 548 -7.98 -11.17 1.48
C PRO A 548 -9.22 -11.92 1.97
N VAL A 549 -9.57 -12.99 1.26
CA VAL A 549 -10.53 -14.00 1.71
C VAL A 549 -9.74 -15.12 2.39
N ARG A 550 -10.14 -15.51 3.60
CA ARG A 550 -9.46 -16.51 4.43
C ARG A 550 -10.40 -17.66 4.72
N LEU A 551 -9.96 -18.87 4.43
CA LEU A 551 -10.61 -20.12 4.84
C LEU A 551 -9.64 -20.90 5.71
N ASP A 552 -9.97 -21.07 6.99
CA ASP A 552 -9.11 -21.74 7.98
C ASP A 552 -9.75 -23.00 8.53
N PHE A 553 -8.93 -24.05 8.63
CA PHE A 553 -9.22 -25.33 9.26
C PHE A 553 -8.33 -25.43 10.48
N ALA A 554 -8.92 -25.37 11.67
CA ALA A 554 -8.18 -25.27 12.93
C ALA A 554 -8.57 -26.37 13.91
N TRP A 555 -7.61 -26.79 14.74
CA TRP A 555 -7.78 -27.80 15.78
C TRP A 555 -7.21 -27.30 17.10
N GLY A 556 -8.03 -27.29 18.15
CA GLY A 556 -7.56 -27.11 19.53
C GLY A 556 -6.91 -28.38 20.05
N LEU A 557 -5.77 -28.25 20.73
CA LEU A 557 -4.96 -29.39 21.18
C LEU A 557 -5.15 -29.71 22.68
N ASP A 558 -5.39 -28.68 23.48
CA ASP A 558 -5.34 -28.74 24.95
C ASP A 558 -6.63 -28.26 25.62
N GLY A 559 -6.86 -28.66 26.86
CA GLY A 559 -7.91 -28.10 27.71
C GLY A 559 -9.37 -28.29 27.24
N PRO A 560 -10.33 -27.69 27.99
CA PRO A 560 -11.74 -27.62 27.61
C PRO A 560 -11.97 -26.81 26.34
N GLY A 561 -13.01 -27.12 25.58
CA GLY A 561 -13.35 -26.39 24.35
C GLY A 561 -12.49 -26.74 23.12
N LYS A 562 -11.55 -27.68 23.24
CA LYS A 562 -10.78 -28.20 22.09
C LYS A 562 -11.71 -28.83 21.06
N GLY A 563 -11.44 -28.54 19.78
CA GLY A 563 -12.21 -29.13 18.70
C GLY A 563 -11.75 -28.67 17.33
N PHE A 564 -12.39 -29.23 16.30
CA PHE A 564 -12.23 -28.72 14.94
C PHE A 564 -13.12 -27.50 14.73
N GLN A 565 -12.56 -26.43 14.17
CA GLN A 565 -13.27 -25.20 13.81
C GLN A 565 -13.01 -24.84 12.36
N LEU A 566 -14.05 -24.31 11.70
CA LEU A 566 -13.98 -23.79 10.34
C LEU A 566 -14.29 -22.30 10.34
N HIS A 567 -13.37 -21.50 9.81
CA HIS A 567 -13.51 -20.04 9.78
C HIS A 567 -13.46 -19.51 8.35
N LEU A 568 -14.46 -18.70 7.97
CA LEU A 568 -14.49 -17.95 6.72
C LEU A 568 -14.54 -16.44 7.02
N ALA A 569 -13.47 -15.74 6.64
CA ALA A 569 -13.33 -14.32 6.88
C ALA A 569 -12.96 -13.53 5.61
N LEU A 570 -13.52 -12.33 5.50
CA LEU A 570 -13.15 -11.33 4.51
C LEU A 570 -12.70 -10.07 5.24
N GLY A 571 -11.59 -9.49 4.81
CA GLY A 571 -11.08 -8.23 5.32
C GLY A 571 -9.66 -8.32 5.84
N PRO A 572 -9.13 -7.22 6.40
CA PRO A 572 -7.72 -7.12 6.79
C PRO A 572 -7.33 -8.13 7.87
N GLU A 573 -6.04 -8.44 7.92
CA GLU A 573 -5.47 -9.44 8.84
C GLU A 573 -5.04 -8.86 10.20
N LEU A 574 -4.74 -7.55 10.27
CA LEU A 574 -4.26 -6.83 11.46
C LEU A 574 -5.21 -5.72 11.95
#